data_AF-A0A9E0RRJ7-F1
#
_entry.id   AF-A0A9E0RRJ7-F1
#
_cell.length_a   1.000
_cell.length_b   1.000
_cell.length_c   1.000
_cell.angle_alpha   90.00
_cell.angle_beta   90.00
_cell.angle_gamma   90.00
#
_symmetry.space_group_name_H-M   'P 1'
#
loop_
_entity.id
_entity.type
_entity.pdbx_description
1 polymer ?
#
loop_
_entity_poly.entity_id
_entity_poly.type
_entity_poly.pdbx_seq_one_letter_code
_entity_poly.pdbx_strand_id
1 'polypeptide(L)'
;MSHPSCRRPSLFISACIWVTATLFGHTGPATATEAELTTIIDDHWQWTLAQYPERRLEYGDRSGNDQWTDMSLDAFQKRYEDEGRFVQRLEQIEPATLSADAQVNRAMLL
;
A
#
# COMPACT_ATOMS: atom_id res chain seq x y z
N MET A 1 -24.69 -61.95 -17.74
CA MET A 1 -23.52 -61.20 -18.21
C MET A 1 -24.02 -60.22 -19.27
N SER A 2 -24.21 -58.98 -18.85
CA SER A 2 -25.02 -57.99 -19.56
C SER A 2 -24.23 -57.33 -20.68
N HIS A 3 -24.72 -57.44 -21.91
CA HIS A 3 -24.30 -56.60 -23.02
C HIS A 3 -25.04 -55.25 -22.92
N PRO A 4 -24.35 -54.09 -22.94
CA PRO A 4 -25.03 -52.82 -23.00
C PRO A 4 -25.44 -52.50 -24.44
N SER A 5 -26.74 -52.38 -24.62
CA SER A 5 -27.35 -51.62 -25.72
C SER A 5 -27.29 -50.12 -25.39
N CYS A 6 -26.89 -49.29 -26.35
CA CYS A 6 -27.37 -47.91 -26.38
C CYS A 6 -27.40 -47.39 -27.82
N ARG A 7 -28.58 -46.90 -28.23
CA ARG A 7 -28.91 -46.29 -29.52
C ARG A 7 -29.00 -44.76 -29.33
N ARG A 8 -28.31 -44.00 -30.20
CA ARG A 8 -28.69 -42.70 -30.83
C ARG A 8 -28.93 -41.49 -29.88
N PRO A 9 -29.13 -40.24 -30.36
CA PRO A 9 -28.92 -39.62 -31.69
C PRO A 9 -28.20 -38.23 -31.69
N SER A 10 -27.93 -37.79 -32.91
CA SER A 10 -27.78 -36.46 -33.52
C SER A 10 -28.11 -35.14 -32.79
N LEU A 11 -27.23 -34.17 -33.09
CA LEU A 11 -27.45 -32.79 -33.59
C LEU A 11 -27.95 -31.65 -32.68
N PHE A 12 -27.36 -30.47 -32.99
CA PHE A 12 -27.63 -29.10 -32.55
C PHE A 12 -27.08 -28.80 -31.13
N ILE A 13 -26.35 -27.72 -30.87
CA ILE A 13 -26.72 -26.32 -31.09
C ILE A 13 -25.43 -25.47 -31.14
N SER A 14 -25.41 -24.54 -32.10
CA SER A 14 -24.49 -23.42 -32.22
C SER A 14 -24.30 -22.69 -30.89
N ALA A 15 -23.06 -22.64 -30.37
CA ALA A 15 -22.73 -21.87 -29.18
C ALA A 15 -21.84 -20.69 -29.57
N CYS A 16 -22.41 -19.50 -29.38
CA CYS A 16 -21.87 -18.17 -29.54
C CYS A 16 -20.37 -18.05 -29.23
N ILE A 17 -19.62 -17.53 -30.20
CA ILE A 17 -18.28 -16.98 -29.98
C ILE A 17 -18.46 -15.77 -29.06
N TRP A 18 -18.19 -15.95 -27.77
CA TRP A 18 -18.03 -14.84 -26.85
C TRP A 18 -16.76 -14.10 -27.24
N VAL A 19 -16.93 -12.93 -27.86
CA VAL A 19 -15.87 -11.92 -27.94
C VAL A 19 -15.65 -11.45 -26.50
N THR A 20 -14.76 -12.12 -25.78
CA THR A 20 -14.19 -11.56 -24.56
C THR A 20 -13.29 -10.42 -24.99
N ALA A 21 -13.82 -9.20 -24.86
CA ALA A 21 -13.05 -7.98 -24.93
C ALA A 21 -11.80 -8.16 -24.06
N THR A 22 -10.63 -8.20 -24.68
CA THR A 22 -9.35 -7.98 -24.03
C THR A 22 -9.47 -6.65 -23.29
N LEU A 23 -9.69 -6.73 -21.97
CA LEU A 23 -9.41 -5.65 -21.06
C LEU A 23 -7.94 -5.29 -21.29
N PHE A 24 -7.72 -4.21 -22.03
CA PHE A 24 -6.45 -3.52 -22.05
C PHE A 24 -6.15 -3.15 -20.61
N GLY A 25 -5.29 -3.95 -19.96
CA GLY A 25 -4.59 -3.52 -18.77
C GLY A 25 -3.88 -2.23 -19.13
N HIS A 26 -4.38 -1.11 -18.61
CA HIS A 26 -3.67 0.16 -18.65
C HIS A 26 -2.50 0.05 -17.67
N THR A 27 -1.43 -0.64 -18.06
CA THR A 27 -0.10 -0.32 -17.54
C THR A 27 0.34 0.95 -18.23
N GLY A 28 -0.17 2.09 -17.73
CA GLY A 28 0.53 3.36 -17.90
C GLY A 28 1.94 3.27 -17.29
N PRO A 29 2.88 4.16 -17.64
CA PRO A 29 4.18 4.19 -17.01
C PRO A 29 3.99 4.22 -15.49
N ALA A 30 4.75 3.39 -14.79
CA ALA A 30 4.53 3.07 -13.40
C ALA A 30 4.21 4.32 -12.56
N THR A 31 3.04 4.26 -11.91
CA THR A 31 2.58 5.01 -10.73
C THR A 31 3.49 4.76 -9.51
N ALA A 32 4.80 4.64 -9.73
CA ALA A 32 5.77 4.26 -8.73
C ALA A 32 6.09 5.42 -7.77
N THR A 33 5.65 6.65 -8.03
CA THR A 33 6.01 7.82 -7.21
C THR A 33 4.95 8.21 -6.19
N GLU A 34 3.66 8.20 -6.58
CA GLU A 34 2.54 8.50 -5.66
C GLU A 34 2.31 7.37 -4.65
N ALA A 35 2.32 6.13 -5.13
CA ALA A 35 2.20 4.96 -4.26
C ALA A 35 3.41 4.83 -3.33
N GLU A 36 4.62 5.18 -3.81
CA GLU A 36 5.83 5.20 -2.97
C GLU A 36 5.78 6.31 -1.93
N LEU A 37 5.38 7.53 -2.30
CA LEU A 37 5.18 8.62 -1.35
C LEU A 37 4.16 8.22 -0.27
N THR A 38 3.02 7.67 -0.68
CA THR A 38 1.99 7.18 0.24
C THR A 38 2.55 6.13 1.19
N THR A 39 3.31 5.16 0.66
CA THR A 39 3.96 4.12 1.45
C THR A 39 4.95 4.72 2.47
N ILE A 40 5.76 5.70 2.06
CA ILE A 40 6.72 6.37 2.96
C ILE A 40 6.00 7.09 4.10
N ILE A 41 4.90 7.79 3.80
CA ILE A 41 4.09 8.52 4.78
C ILE A 41 3.42 7.53 5.75
N ASP A 42 2.81 6.47 5.22
CA ASP A 42 2.15 5.44 6.03
C ASP A 42 3.14 4.71 6.94
N ASP A 43 4.31 4.33 6.42
CA ASP A 43 5.39 3.72 7.21
C ASP A 43 5.82 4.63 8.37
N HIS A 44 6.02 5.92 8.08
CA HIS A 44 6.42 6.88 9.10
C HIS A 44 5.31 7.12 10.13
N TRP A 45 4.05 7.10 9.71
CA TRP A 45 2.92 7.19 10.61
C TRP A 45 2.83 5.99 11.56
N GLN A 46 2.96 4.77 11.03
CA GLN A 46 2.99 3.56 11.86
C GLN A 46 4.18 3.56 12.82
N TRP A 47 5.35 3.99 12.35
CA TRP A 47 6.52 4.17 13.20
C TRP A 47 6.27 5.21 14.31
N THR A 48 5.61 6.33 13.99
CA THR A 48 5.26 7.37 14.97
C THR A 48 4.37 6.80 16.06
N LEU A 49 3.31 6.06 15.70
CA LEU A 49 2.43 5.42 16.68
C LEU A 49 3.12 4.31 17.48
N ALA A 50 4.17 3.69 16.94
CA ALA A 50 5.00 2.73 17.66
C ALA A 50 5.92 3.41 18.67
N GLN A 51 6.55 4.54 18.31
CA GLN A 51 7.47 5.29 19.17
C GLN A 51 6.77 6.13 20.24
N TYR A 52 5.56 6.61 19.94
CA TYR A 52 4.76 7.49 20.80
C TYR A 52 3.40 6.84 21.11
N PRO A 53 3.35 5.78 21.94
CA PRO A 53 2.15 4.98 22.17
C PRO A 53 0.98 5.80 22.76
N GLU A 54 1.26 6.86 23.53
CA GLU A 54 0.24 7.78 24.04
C GLU A 54 -0.56 8.48 22.94
N ARG A 55 0.05 8.69 21.76
CA ARG A 55 -0.59 9.33 20.61
C ARG A 55 -1.74 8.50 20.06
N ARG A 56 -1.70 7.17 20.18
CA ARG A 56 -2.76 6.29 19.68
C ARG A 56 -4.13 6.64 20.25
N LEU A 57 -4.16 7.09 21.52
CA LEU A 57 -5.39 7.50 22.18
C LEU A 57 -6.02 8.74 21.52
N GLU A 58 -5.22 9.66 20.99
CA GLU A 58 -5.70 10.84 20.24
C GLU A 58 -6.52 10.44 19.00
N TYR A 59 -6.25 9.25 18.45
CA TYR A 59 -6.95 8.67 17.31
C TYR A 59 -7.98 7.59 17.70
N GLY A 60 -8.27 7.45 19.01
CA GLY A 60 -9.27 6.51 19.53
C GLY A 60 -8.77 5.08 19.74
N ASP A 61 -7.49 4.79 19.48
CA ASP A 61 -6.88 3.50 19.77
C ASP A 61 -6.31 3.46 21.20
N ARG A 62 -6.81 2.53 22.01
CA ARG A 62 -6.44 2.37 23.43
C ARG A 62 -5.29 1.37 23.64
N SER A 63 -4.73 0.78 22.57
CA SER A 63 -3.69 -0.24 22.63
C SER A 63 -2.37 0.21 23.26
N GLY A 64 -2.13 1.53 23.37
CA GLY A 64 -0.93 2.11 23.96
C GLY A 64 -1.06 2.55 25.42
N ASN A 65 -2.22 2.36 26.08
CA ASN A 65 -2.49 2.93 27.41
C ASN A 65 -1.61 2.38 28.54
N ASP A 66 -0.94 1.25 28.33
CA ASP A 66 -0.01 0.63 29.27
C ASP A 66 1.47 0.92 28.94
N GLN A 67 1.72 1.74 27.93
CA GLN A 67 3.04 2.06 27.41
C GLN A 67 3.32 3.55 27.48
N TRP A 68 4.60 3.90 27.55
CA TRP A 68 5.09 5.26 27.52
C TRP A 68 6.24 5.35 26.52
N THR A 69 6.37 6.51 25.86
CA THR A 69 7.55 6.84 25.07
C THR A 69 8.83 6.57 25.86
N ASP A 70 9.77 5.84 25.27
CA ASP A 70 11.08 5.59 25.86
C ASP A 70 11.92 6.88 25.82
N MET A 71 12.22 7.41 27.01
CA MET A 71 12.95 8.67 27.20
C MET A 71 14.45 8.46 27.46
N SER A 72 15.00 7.27 27.25
CA SER A 72 16.43 6.99 27.34
C SER A 72 17.23 7.65 26.20
N LEU A 73 18.51 7.94 26.44
CA LEU A 73 19.39 8.54 25.42
C LEU A 73 19.52 7.68 24.16
N ASP A 74 19.59 6.35 24.33
CA ASP A 74 19.68 5.41 23.22
C ASP A 74 18.42 5.44 22.35
N ALA A 75 17.23 5.53 22.97
CA ALA A 75 15.98 5.67 22.25
C ALA A 75 15.89 7.00 21.48
N PHE A 76 16.37 8.10 22.08
CA PHE A 76 16.47 9.39 21.38
C PHE A 76 17.40 9.32 20.16
N GLN A 77 18.59 8.75 20.33
CA GLN A 77 19.55 8.57 19.23
C GLN A 77 18.93 7.74 18.09
N LYS A 78 18.27 6.64 18.45
CA LYS A 78 17.59 5.78 17.47
C LYS A 78 16.48 6.51 16.74
N ARG A 79 15.65 7.29 17.44
CA ARG A 79 14.58 8.08 16.80
C ARG A 79 15.16 9.11 15.84
N TYR A 80 16.23 9.81 16.22
CA TYR A 80 16.91 10.76 15.35
C TYR A 80 17.42 10.10 14.06
N GLU A 81 18.02 8.91 14.15
CA GLU A 81 18.48 8.16 12.99
C GLU A 81 17.32 7.66 12.11
N ASP A 82 16.24 7.19 12.74
CA ASP A 82 15.04 6.70 12.04
C ASP A 82 14.35 7.86 11.28
N GLU A 83 14.22 9.04 11.90
CA GLU A 83 13.70 10.27 11.30
C GLU A 83 14.58 10.75 10.14
N GLY A 84 15.92 10.71 10.30
CA GLY A 84 16.85 11.02 9.21
C GLY A 84 16.66 10.10 7.99
N ARG A 85 16.37 8.81 8.20
CA ARG A 85 16.07 7.88 7.10
C ARG A 85 14.72 8.16 6.45
N PHE A 86 13.72 8.62 7.22
CA PHE A 86 12.44 9.07 6.66
C PHE A 86 12.63 10.25 5.70
N VAL A 87 13.38 11.29 6.12
CA VAL A 87 13.71 12.45 5.29
C VAL A 87 14.46 12.02 4.02
N GLN A 88 15.48 11.16 4.16
CA GLN A 88 16.24 10.66 3.00
C GLN A 88 15.34 9.94 1.98
N ARG A 89 14.35 9.15 2.43
CA ARG A 89 13.39 8.48 1.53
C ARG A 89 12.53 9.50 0.78
N LEU A 90 12.06 10.56 1.44
CA LEU A 90 11.31 11.64 0.78
C LEU A 90 12.18 12.38 -0.25
N GLU A 91 13.44 12.66 0.06
CA GLU A 91 14.38 13.35 -0.82
C GLU A 91 14.61 12.60 -2.14
N GLN A 92 14.57 11.25 -2.14
CA GLN A 92 14.73 10.45 -3.36
C GLN A 92 13.57 10.58 -4.35
N ILE A 93 12.39 11.05 -3.91
CA ILE A 93 11.25 11.25 -4.81
C ILE A 93 11.45 12.55 -5.60
N GLU A 94 11.50 12.44 -6.93
CA GLU A 94 11.57 13.58 -7.84
C GLU A 94 10.22 14.34 -7.85
N PRO A 95 10.16 15.60 -7.37
CA PRO A 95 8.90 16.33 -7.22
C PRO A 95 8.15 16.54 -8.54
N ALA A 96 8.86 16.65 -9.68
CA ALA A 96 8.21 16.81 -10.98
C ALA A 96 7.38 15.59 -11.42
N THR A 97 7.53 14.44 -10.74
CA THR A 97 6.78 13.21 -10.99
C THR A 97 5.51 13.07 -10.15
N LEU A 98 5.26 14.01 -9.24
CA LEU A 98 4.13 14.01 -8.32
C LEU A 98 3.02 14.97 -8.79
N SER A 99 1.78 14.68 -8.39
CA SER A 99 0.67 15.62 -8.46
C SER A 99 0.93 16.86 -7.60
N ALA A 100 0.20 17.95 -7.84
CA ALA A 100 0.37 19.18 -7.08
C ALA A 100 0.17 18.98 -5.57
N ASP A 101 -0.84 18.21 -5.17
CA ASP A 101 -1.12 17.91 -3.75
C ASP A 101 0.00 17.06 -3.13
N ALA A 102 0.50 16.06 -3.87
CA ALA A 102 1.59 15.22 -3.40
C ALA A 102 2.92 15.99 -3.27
N GLN A 103 3.18 16.96 -4.16
CA GLN A 103 4.31 17.88 -4.01
C GLN A 103 4.22 18.68 -2.72
N VAL A 104 3.02 19.19 -2.38
CA VAL A 104 2.79 19.92 -1.12
C VAL A 104 2.99 18.99 0.08
N ASN A 105 2.41 17.79 0.06
CA ASN A 105 2.56 16.82 1.14
C ASN A 105 4.03 16.47 1.39
N ARG A 106 4.79 16.18 0.32
CA ARG A 106 6.24 15.93 0.41
C ARG A 106 6.98 17.15 0.97
N ALA A 107 6.67 18.34 0.50
CA ALA A 107 7.34 19.57 0.93
C ALA A 107 7.06 19.94 2.41
N MET A 108 5.88 19.58 2.93
CA MET A 108 5.53 19.81 4.34
C MET A 108 6.24 18.85 5.31
N LEU A 109 6.72 17.70 4.81
CA LEU A 109 7.37 16.65 5.58
C LEU A 109 8.91 16.70 5.53
N LEU A 110 9.47 17.58 4.68
CA LEU A 110 10.90 17.91 4.61
C LEU A 110 11.20 19.14 5.48
#